data_AF-A0A4Z1STW9-F1
#
_entry.id   AF-A0A4Z1STW9-F1
#
_cell.length_a   1.000
_cell.length_b   1.000
_cell.length_c   1.000
_cell.angle_alpha   90.00
_cell.angle_beta   90.00
_cell.angle_gamma   90.00
#
_symmetry.space_group_name_H-M   'P 1'
#
loop_
_entity.id
_entity.type
_entity.pdbx_description
1 polymer ?
#
loop_
_entity_poly.entity_id
_entity_poly.type
_entity_poly.pdbx_seq_one_letter_code
_entity_poly.pdbx_strand_id
1 'polypeptide(L)'
;MTALMHAASRGQTEVVRLLRPLEARLQDGRGWTALMHAVGGGHEECVGLLLLERDLKDREGRTAEDVANGLPDGERRRITPLLRKKVHLPDLPDELSSFQLTGRLGRGAFGTVFSAWSEDHGNSALKVVEYEEMERTIVDSLRREMGTIPSLEHPHVLRYHRVHDDPDNGTAYLVMDWCSGTLLDEVRGRGERGVPFRDDEVWRCLREMASGLAYLHERGLVHRDLKPGNVLLSSDGRCVLGDFGLARATENSSRTKTTAGTPLYMAPEIHREERYDKSVDVWALGVIGYEMCTHALPFRNIVAIIEETPAPSLEGRPSDLAALISRMLSKDPKDRPTAREVLEEAERHQ
;
A
#
# COMPACT_ATOMS: atom_id res chain seq x y z
N MET A 1 -13.74 -19.77 -17.77
CA MET A 1 -13.67 -19.36 -16.36
C MET A 1 -12.32 -18.72 -16.13
N THR A 2 -12.26 -17.65 -15.35
CA THR A 2 -11.01 -16.97 -14.98
C THR A 2 -10.43 -17.59 -13.70
N ALA A 3 -9.23 -17.18 -13.28
CA ALA A 3 -8.60 -17.70 -12.06
C ALA A 3 -9.42 -17.35 -10.80
N LEU A 4 -9.98 -16.14 -10.74
CA LEU A 4 -10.90 -15.65 -9.71
C LEU A 4 -12.15 -16.53 -9.63
N MET A 5 -12.76 -16.89 -10.77
CA MET A 5 -13.92 -17.78 -10.80
C MET A 5 -13.58 -19.17 -10.26
N HIS A 6 -12.41 -19.70 -10.60
CA HIS A 6 -11.94 -20.98 -10.06
C HIS A 6 -11.69 -20.90 -8.55
N ALA A 7 -11.02 -19.86 -8.07
CA ALA A 7 -10.78 -19.63 -6.65
C ALA A 7 -12.09 -19.48 -5.86
N ALA A 8 -13.03 -18.69 -6.38
CA ALA A 8 -14.35 -18.46 -5.82
C ALA A 8 -15.17 -19.76 -5.75
N SER A 9 -15.17 -20.58 -6.80
CA SER A 9 -15.87 -21.89 -6.82
C SER A 9 -15.33 -22.88 -5.79
N ARG A 10 -14.08 -22.69 -5.33
CA ARG A 10 -13.37 -23.56 -4.38
C ARG A 10 -13.26 -22.96 -2.97
N GLY A 11 -13.82 -21.78 -2.73
CA GLY A 11 -13.75 -21.13 -1.42
C GLY A 11 -12.35 -20.66 -1.03
N GLN A 12 -11.47 -20.40 -2.00
CA GLN A 12 -10.10 -19.95 -1.75
C GLN A 12 -10.07 -18.43 -1.49
N THR A 13 -10.51 -18.01 -0.29
CA THR A 13 -10.69 -16.60 0.07
C THR A 13 -9.47 -15.73 -0.24
N GLU A 14 -8.27 -16.14 0.17
CA GLU A 14 -7.06 -15.31 -0.02
C GLU A 14 -6.72 -15.11 -1.50
N VAL A 15 -6.93 -16.15 -2.32
CA VAL A 15 -6.77 -16.06 -3.76
C VAL A 15 -7.84 -15.15 -4.38
N VAL A 16 -9.08 -15.20 -3.86
CA VAL A 16 -10.16 -14.29 -4.26
C VAL A 16 -9.82 -12.83 -3.90
N ARG A 17 -9.28 -12.56 -2.72
CA ARG A 17 -8.83 -11.21 -2.32
C ARG A 17 -7.77 -10.67 -3.28
N LEU A 18 -6.81 -11.51 -3.66
CA LEU A 18 -5.72 -11.14 -4.56
C LEU A 18 -6.20 -10.91 -6.00
N LEU A 19 -7.10 -11.75 -6.52
CA LEU A 19 -7.51 -11.73 -7.92
C LEU A 19 -8.70 -10.81 -8.21
N ARG A 20 -9.53 -10.50 -7.21
CA ARG A 20 -10.72 -9.64 -7.40
C ARG A 20 -10.36 -8.30 -8.07
N PRO A 21 -9.32 -7.57 -7.66
CA PRO A 21 -8.96 -6.32 -8.32
C PRO A 21 -8.61 -6.46 -9.80
N LEU A 22 -8.23 -7.65 -10.25
CA LEU A 22 -7.75 -7.92 -11.61
C LEU A 22 -8.82 -8.49 -12.54
N GLU A 23 -9.74 -9.30 -11.98
CA GLU A 23 -10.70 -10.10 -12.76
C GLU A 23 -12.16 -9.85 -12.36
N ALA A 24 -12.43 -8.89 -11.48
CA ALA A 24 -13.80 -8.56 -11.07
C ALA A 24 -14.69 -8.25 -12.28
N ARG A 25 -15.97 -8.62 -12.16
CA ARG A 25 -17.03 -8.39 -13.16
C ARG A 25 -16.84 -9.14 -14.48
N LEU A 26 -15.75 -9.88 -14.69
CA LEU A 26 -15.62 -10.77 -15.85
C LEU A 26 -16.67 -11.89 -15.79
N GLN A 27 -17.08 -12.35 -16.97
CA GLN A 27 -18.08 -13.40 -17.12
C GLN A 27 -17.54 -14.55 -17.96
N ASP A 28 -17.87 -15.79 -17.58
CA ASP A 28 -17.52 -16.95 -18.38
C ASP A 28 -18.46 -17.14 -19.59
N GLY A 29 -18.30 -18.26 -20.31
CA GLY A 29 -19.13 -18.59 -21.47
C GLY A 29 -20.63 -18.76 -21.19
N ARG A 30 -21.07 -18.83 -19.93
CA ARG A 30 -22.49 -18.83 -19.53
C ARG A 30 -22.95 -17.47 -19.04
N GLY A 31 -22.07 -16.48 -18.95
CA GLY A 31 -22.35 -15.21 -18.30
C GLY A 31 -22.11 -15.24 -16.79
N TRP A 32 -21.55 -16.32 -16.23
CA TRP A 32 -21.36 -16.41 -14.78
C TRP A 32 -20.18 -15.59 -14.32
N THR A 33 -20.40 -14.81 -13.26
CA THR A 33 -19.36 -14.05 -12.56
C THR A 33 -18.72 -14.88 -11.44
N ALA A 34 -17.63 -14.40 -10.85
CA ALA A 34 -17.00 -15.05 -9.71
C ALA A 34 -17.96 -15.15 -8.50
N LEU A 35 -18.81 -14.14 -8.27
CA LEU A 35 -19.83 -14.18 -7.23
C LEU A 35 -20.82 -15.33 -7.43
N MET A 36 -21.30 -15.57 -8.66
CA MET A 36 -22.21 -16.68 -8.96
C MET A 36 -21.56 -18.03 -8.67
N HIS A 37 -20.27 -18.18 -8.98
CA HIS A 37 -19.50 -19.38 -8.64
C HIS A 37 -19.30 -19.55 -7.11
N ALA A 38 -19.06 -18.47 -6.38
CA ALA A 38 -18.97 -18.51 -4.90
C ALA A 38 -20.31 -18.88 -4.26
N VAL A 39 -21.42 -18.32 -4.75
CA VAL A 39 -22.78 -18.64 -4.30
C VAL A 39 -23.11 -20.10 -4.59
N GLY A 40 -22.88 -20.57 -5.82
CA GLY A 40 -23.15 -21.96 -6.21
C GLY A 40 -22.37 -22.99 -5.40
N GLY A 41 -21.21 -22.61 -4.84
CA GLY A 41 -20.41 -23.44 -3.94
C GLY A 41 -20.69 -23.23 -2.44
N GLY A 42 -21.58 -22.32 -2.06
CA GLY A 42 -21.89 -22.02 -0.66
C GLY A 42 -20.76 -21.32 0.13
N HIS A 43 -19.85 -20.62 -0.56
CA HIS A 43 -18.64 -20.04 0.05
C HIS A 43 -18.88 -18.63 0.60
N GLU A 44 -19.39 -18.55 1.83
CA GLU A 44 -19.83 -17.31 2.49
C GLU A 44 -18.81 -16.16 2.46
N GLU A 45 -17.54 -16.44 2.75
CA GLU A 45 -16.51 -15.39 2.79
C GLU A 45 -16.21 -14.83 1.40
N CYS A 46 -16.14 -15.70 0.39
CA CYS A 46 -15.97 -15.31 -1.01
C CYS A 46 -17.16 -14.48 -1.50
N VAL A 47 -18.40 -14.85 -1.11
CA VAL A 47 -19.61 -14.06 -1.41
C VAL A 47 -19.48 -12.64 -0.86
N GLY A 48 -19.04 -12.50 0.40
CA GLY A 48 -18.85 -11.19 1.03
C GLY A 48 -17.84 -10.29 0.31
N LEU A 49 -16.83 -10.87 -0.33
CA LEU A 49 -15.80 -10.12 -1.07
C LEU A 49 -16.24 -9.70 -2.47
N LEU A 50 -17.19 -10.41 -3.07
CA LEU A 50 -17.58 -10.26 -4.49
C LEU A 50 -18.93 -9.57 -4.68
N LEU A 51 -19.50 -9.01 -3.61
CA LEU A 51 -20.83 -8.38 -3.59
C LEU A 51 -21.05 -7.21 -4.57
N LEU A 52 -20.00 -6.69 -5.21
CA LEU A 52 -20.12 -5.68 -6.27
C LEU A 52 -20.61 -6.26 -7.61
N GLU A 53 -20.59 -7.59 -7.74
CA GLU A 53 -21.10 -8.30 -8.92
C GLU A 53 -22.58 -8.70 -8.78
N ARG A 54 -23.26 -8.34 -7.67
CA ARG A 54 -24.59 -8.88 -7.32
C ARG A 54 -25.66 -8.63 -8.39
N ASP A 55 -25.58 -7.48 -9.04
CA ASP A 55 -26.56 -7.01 -10.03
C ASP A 55 -26.21 -7.42 -11.46
N LEU A 56 -25.03 -8.05 -11.66
CA LEU A 56 -24.66 -8.62 -12.95
C LEU A 56 -25.53 -9.83 -13.24
N LYS A 57 -25.94 -9.94 -14.51
CA LYS A 57 -26.82 -10.99 -15.00
C LYS A 57 -26.07 -11.95 -15.90
N ASP A 58 -26.35 -13.24 -15.75
CA ASP A 58 -25.87 -14.25 -16.68
C ASP A 58 -26.61 -14.17 -18.03
N ARG A 59 -26.28 -15.06 -18.97
CA ARG A 59 -26.92 -15.09 -20.30
C ARG A 59 -28.42 -15.43 -20.26
N GLU A 60 -28.90 -16.00 -19.16
CA GLU A 60 -30.32 -16.31 -18.93
C GLU A 60 -31.03 -15.17 -18.18
N GLY A 61 -30.32 -14.08 -17.85
CA GLY A 61 -30.86 -12.93 -17.14
C GLY A 61 -30.90 -13.09 -15.62
N ARG A 62 -30.29 -14.16 -15.07
CA ARG A 62 -30.28 -14.46 -13.63
C ARG A 62 -29.16 -13.73 -12.91
N THR A 63 -29.45 -13.29 -11.69
CA THR A 63 -28.51 -12.67 -10.75
C THR A 63 -27.89 -13.70 -9.80
N ALA A 64 -26.93 -13.28 -8.98
CA ALA A 64 -26.40 -14.12 -7.91
C ALA A 64 -27.47 -14.55 -6.88
N GLU A 65 -28.51 -13.73 -6.65
CA GLU A 65 -29.63 -14.10 -5.76
C GLU A 65 -30.50 -15.19 -6.38
N ASP A 66 -30.71 -15.17 -7.71
CA ASP A 66 -31.41 -16.24 -8.41
C ASP A 66 -30.65 -17.58 -8.34
N VAL A 67 -29.31 -17.54 -8.43
CA VAL A 67 -28.47 -18.72 -8.21
C VAL A 67 -28.63 -19.23 -6.77
N ALA A 68 -28.64 -18.35 -5.77
CA ALA A 68 -28.83 -18.73 -4.37
C ALA A 68 -30.19 -19.38 -4.10
N ASN A 69 -31.25 -19.00 -4.83
CA ASN A 69 -32.58 -19.58 -4.69
C ASN A 69 -32.63 -21.06 -5.09
N GLY A 70 -31.72 -21.51 -5.96
CA GLY A 70 -31.56 -22.91 -6.37
C GLY A 70 -30.74 -23.77 -5.41
N LEU A 71 -30.14 -23.20 -4.35
CA LEU A 71 -29.34 -23.94 -3.37
C LEU A 71 -30.20 -24.76 -2.40
N PRO A 72 -29.64 -25.83 -1.79
CA PRO A 72 -30.26 -26.52 -0.68
C PRO A 72 -30.62 -25.55 0.47
N ASP A 73 -31.71 -25.85 1.20
CA ASP A 73 -32.27 -24.95 2.23
C ASP A 73 -31.25 -24.44 3.25
N GLY A 74 -30.31 -25.29 3.69
CA GLY A 74 -29.28 -24.93 4.66
C GLY A 74 -28.24 -23.94 4.12
N GLU A 75 -27.84 -24.07 2.84
CA GLU A 75 -26.92 -23.13 2.18
C GLU A 75 -27.63 -21.84 1.81
N ARG A 76 -28.83 -21.92 1.24
CA ARG A 76 -29.65 -20.75 0.90
C ARG A 76 -29.86 -19.83 2.11
N ARG A 77 -30.19 -20.39 3.28
CA ARG A 77 -30.38 -19.61 4.52
C ARG A 77 -29.11 -18.86 4.98
N ARG A 78 -27.93 -19.37 4.64
CA ARG A 78 -26.64 -18.74 5.00
C ARG A 78 -26.22 -17.70 3.96
N ILE A 79 -26.41 -17.98 2.66
CA ILE A 79 -25.92 -17.15 1.56
C ILE A 79 -26.85 -15.97 1.24
N THR A 80 -28.17 -16.16 1.20
CA THR A 80 -29.12 -15.10 0.81
C THR A 80 -29.00 -13.82 1.66
N PRO A 81 -28.83 -13.88 3.00
CA PRO A 81 -28.61 -12.67 3.80
C PRO A 81 -27.33 -11.91 3.41
N LEU A 82 -26.26 -12.62 3.01
CA LEU A 82 -24.99 -12.01 2.62
C LEU A 82 -25.13 -11.20 1.33
N LEU A 83 -25.88 -11.72 0.35
CA LEU A 83 -26.14 -11.02 -0.93
C LEU A 83 -26.91 -9.71 -0.75
N ARG A 84 -27.71 -9.60 0.31
CA ARG A 84 -28.48 -8.39 0.64
C ARG A 84 -27.68 -7.38 1.46
N LYS A 85 -26.47 -7.71 1.90
CA LYS A 85 -25.62 -6.78 2.65
C LYS A 85 -25.23 -5.60 1.76
N LYS A 86 -25.55 -4.38 2.17
CA LYS A 86 -25.11 -3.17 1.45
C LYS A 86 -23.58 -3.08 1.50
N VAL A 87 -22.96 -2.91 0.34
CA VAL A 87 -21.55 -2.51 0.25
C VAL A 87 -21.56 -1.00 0.13
N HIS A 88 -20.92 -0.32 1.07
CA HIS A 88 -20.77 1.13 1.00
C HIS A 88 -19.52 1.45 0.19
N LEU A 89 -19.74 1.96 -1.02
CA LEU A 89 -18.73 2.58 -1.86
C LEU A 89 -18.92 4.10 -1.77
N PRO A 90 -17.85 4.89 -1.89
CA PRO A 90 -17.95 6.34 -2.01
C PRO A 90 -18.65 6.68 -3.33
N ASP A 91 -19.49 7.70 -3.29
CA ASP A 91 -19.97 8.35 -4.50
C ASP A 91 -18.80 9.13 -5.11
N LEU A 92 -18.51 8.87 -6.38
CA LEU A 92 -17.41 9.55 -7.06
C LEU A 92 -17.90 10.85 -7.68
N PRO A 93 -17.09 11.92 -7.65
CA PRO A 93 -17.39 13.15 -8.39
C PRO A 93 -17.42 12.88 -9.90
N ASP A 94 -18.12 13.74 -10.65
CA ASP A 94 -18.33 13.57 -12.10
C ASP A 94 -17.00 13.46 -12.88
N GLU A 95 -15.94 14.13 -12.42
CA GLU A 95 -14.60 14.09 -13.01
C GLU A 95 -13.94 12.70 -12.90
N LEU A 96 -14.42 11.85 -11.97
CA LEU A 96 -13.97 10.48 -11.76
C LEU A 96 -14.99 9.44 -12.22
N SER A 97 -16.04 9.84 -12.93
CA SER A 97 -17.10 8.96 -13.43
C SER A 97 -16.62 7.85 -14.39
N SER A 98 -15.45 8.04 -15.03
CA SER A 98 -14.82 7.00 -15.87
C SER A 98 -14.20 5.85 -15.06
N PHE A 99 -14.06 6.01 -13.74
CA PHE A 99 -13.53 4.98 -12.87
C PHE A 99 -14.66 4.17 -12.24
N GLN A 100 -14.60 2.86 -12.43
CA GLN A 100 -15.50 1.93 -11.78
C GLN A 100 -14.83 1.28 -10.59
N LEU A 101 -15.42 1.43 -9.41
CA LEU A 101 -14.94 0.75 -8.20
C LEU A 101 -15.22 -0.75 -8.25
N THR A 102 -14.18 -1.55 -8.01
CA THR A 102 -14.20 -3.02 -8.07
C THR A 102 -14.02 -3.69 -6.70
N GLY A 103 -13.79 -2.90 -5.65
CA GLY A 103 -13.75 -3.40 -4.28
C GLY A 103 -13.07 -2.46 -3.29
N ARG A 104 -13.24 -2.70 -2.00
CA ARG A 104 -12.44 -2.06 -0.95
C ARG A 104 -11.18 -2.89 -0.67
N LEU A 105 -10.01 -2.26 -0.69
CA LEU A 105 -8.72 -2.89 -0.38
C LEU A 105 -8.41 -2.82 1.10
N GLY A 106 -8.59 -1.64 1.71
CA GLY A 106 -8.26 -1.43 3.11
C GLY A 106 -8.61 -0.03 3.58
N ARG A 107 -8.47 0.20 4.89
CA ARG A 107 -8.56 1.52 5.50
C ARG A 107 -7.24 1.81 6.20
N GLY A 108 -6.54 2.85 5.76
CA GLY A 108 -5.32 3.35 6.37
C GLY A 108 -5.62 4.50 7.33
N ALA A 109 -4.56 5.11 7.87
CA ALA A 109 -4.67 6.27 8.77
C ALA A 109 -5.30 7.49 8.09
N PHE A 110 -5.06 7.64 6.77
CA PHE A 110 -5.47 8.82 6.00
C PHE A 110 -6.74 8.59 5.19
N GLY A 111 -7.42 7.46 5.34
CA GLY A 111 -8.65 7.18 4.60
C GLY A 111 -8.76 5.76 4.06
N THR A 112 -9.65 5.58 3.09
CA THR A 112 -10.00 4.25 2.57
C THR A 112 -9.49 4.08 1.15
N VAL A 113 -8.88 2.92 0.87
CA VAL A 113 -8.39 2.55 -0.46
C VAL A 113 -9.33 1.54 -1.10
N PHE A 114 -9.70 1.80 -2.35
CA PHE A 114 -10.54 0.98 -3.20
C PHE A 114 -9.76 0.56 -4.44
N SER A 115 -10.07 -0.62 -4.99
CA SER A 115 -9.67 -0.97 -6.34
C SER A 115 -10.65 -0.32 -7.32
N ALA A 116 -10.14 0.18 -8.43
CA ALA A 116 -10.90 0.78 -9.48
C ALA A 116 -10.41 0.29 -10.85
N TRP A 117 -11.24 0.43 -11.87
CA TRP A 117 -10.88 0.15 -13.25
C TRP A 117 -11.41 1.26 -14.17
N SER A 118 -10.64 1.64 -15.19
CA SER A 118 -11.11 2.47 -16.30
C SER A 118 -10.53 2.00 -17.63
N GLU A 119 -11.14 2.39 -18.75
CA GLU A 119 -10.62 2.06 -20.09
C GLU A 119 -9.24 2.68 -20.34
N ASP A 120 -9.02 3.91 -19.85
CA ASP A 120 -7.79 4.66 -20.08
C ASP A 120 -6.59 4.15 -19.26
N HIS A 121 -6.84 3.65 -18.05
CA HIS A 121 -5.79 3.31 -17.08
C HIS A 121 -5.75 1.83 -16.68
N GLY A 122 -6.76 1.04 -17.07
CA GLY A 122 -6.89 -0.33 -16.60
C GLY A 122 -7.12 -0.38 -15.09
N ASN A 123 -6.48 -1.32 -14.41
CA ASN A 123 -6.59 -1.47 -12.95
C ASN A 123 -5.86 -0.34 -12.23
N SER A 124 -6.53 0.30 -11.28
CA SER A 124 -6.01 1.39 -10.47
C SER A 124 -6.40 1.21 -9.01
N ALA A 125 -5.71 1.91 -8.12
CA ALA A 125 -6.17 2.13 -6.75
C ALA A 125 -6.77 3.54 -6.63
N LEU A 126 -7.88 3.66 -5.91
CA LEU A 126 -8.48 4.94 -5.53
C LEU A 126 -8.36 5.09 -4.02
N LYS A 127 -7.64 6.10 -3.55
CA LYS A 127 -7.59 6.49 -2.15
C LYS A 127 -8.53 7.68 -1.92
N VAL A 128 -9.43 7.52 -0.95
CA VAL A 128 -10.39 8.55 -0.52
C VAL A 128 -9.94 9.04 0.84
N VAL A 129 -9.62 10.32 0.93
CA VAL A 129 -9.08 11.00 2.12
C VAL A 129 -10.11 12.01 2.60
N GLU A 130 -10.75 11.72 3.73
CA GLU A 130 -11.67 12.63 4.40
C GLU A 130 -10.87 13.56 5.31
N TYR A 131 -11.05 14.87 5.17
CA TYR A 131 -10.34 15.89 5.94
C TYR A 131 -11.27 16.94 6.56
N GLU A 132 -12.60 16.76 6.50
CA GLU A 132 -13.60 17.68 7.08
C GLU A 132 -13.33 18.01 8.57
N GLU A 133 -12.91 17.01 9.35
CA GLU A 133 -12.62 17.16 10.79
C GLU A 133 -11.18 17.63 11.07
N MET A 134 -10.34 17.87 10.04
CA MET A 134 -8.94 18.26 10.22
C MET A 134 -8.78 19.77 10.40
N GLU A 135 -7.72 20.19 11.10
CA GLU A 135 -7.39 21.60 11.25
C GLU A 135 -7.08 22.26 9.89
N ARG A 136 -7.44 23.54 9.72
CA ARG A 136 -7.23 24.26 8.44
C ARG A 136 -5.77 24.23 7.96
N THR A 137 -4.82 24.38 8.87
CA THR A 137 -3.38 24.35 8.57
C THR A 137 -2.91 23.02 7.97
N ILE A 138 -3.56 21.93 8.38
CA ILE A 138 -3.33 20.56 7.95
C ILE A 138 -3.92 20.37 6.55
N VAL A 139 -5.16 20.79 6.37
CA VAL A 139 -5.84 20.78 5.06
C VAL A 139 -5.06 21.61 4.03
N ASP A 140 -4.56 22.79 4.43
CA ASP A 140 -3.73 23.63 3.55
C ASP A 140 -2.40 22.96 3.16
N SER A 141 -1.81 22.14 4.04
CA SER A 141 -0.61 21.35 3.70
C SER A 141 -0.97 20.22 2.74
N LEU A 142 -2.03 19.47 3.05
CA LEU A 142 -2.55 18.39 2.22
C LEU A 142 -2.81 18.87 0.79
N ARG A 143 -3.52 19.99 0.62
CA ARG A 143 -3.83 20.58 -0.69
C ARG A 143 -2.58 21.03 -1.44
N ARG A 144 -1.60 21.62 -0.75
CA ARG A 144 -0.31 21.99 -1.36
C ARG A 144 0.42 20.77 -1.92
N GLU A 145 0.37 19.66 -1.21
CA GLU A 145 1.03 18.40 -1.61
C GLU A 145 0.26 17.71 -2.75
N MET A 146 -1.07 17.70 -2.70
CA MET A 146 -1.93 17.26 -3.80
C MET A 146 -1.70 18.04 -5.10
N GLY A 147 -1.29 19.31 -5.02
CA GLY A 147 -0.94 20.10 -6.21
C GLY A 147 0.38 19.71 -6.88
N THR A 148 1.32 19.09 -6.16
CA THR A 148 2.62 18.69 -6.72
C THR A 148 2.63 17.24 -7.20
N ILE A 149 1.89 16.37 -6.50
CA ILE A 149 1.83 14.92 -6.73
C ILE A 149 1.58 14.52 -8.21
N PRO A 150 0.62 15.12 -8.94
CA PRO A 150 0.32 14.73 -10.33
C PRO A 150 1.48 14.93 -11.31
N SER A 151 2.44 15.80 -10.98
CA SER A 151 3.59 16.09 -11.84
C SER A 151 4.76 15.12 -11.67
N LEU A 152 4.65 14.17 -10.73
CA LEU A 152 5.73 13.25 -10.42
C LEU A 152 5.70 12.03 -11.36
N GLU A 153 6.83 11.79 -12.02
CA GLU A 153 6.98 10.65 -12.91
C GLU A 153 8.36 10.02 -12.70
N HIS A 154 8.38 8.86 -12.05
CA HIS A 154 9.59 8.10 -11.77
C HIS A 154 9.23 6.62 -11.53
N PRO A 155 10.01 5.64 -12.03
CA PRO A 155 9.69 4.21 -11.90
C PRO A 155 9.58 3.70 -10.46
N HIS A 156 10.17 4.41 -9.49
CA HIS A 156 10.18 4.06 -8.07
C HIS A 156 9.41 5.05 -7.19
N VAL A 157 8.53 5.85 -7.79
CA VAL A 157 7.60 6.74 -7.07
C VAL A 157 6.20 6.49 -7.61
N LEU A 158 5.23 6.34 -6.72
CA LEU A 158 3.86 6.00 -7.11
C LEU A 158 3.28 7.06 -8.04
N ARG A 159 2.81 6.63 -9.22
CA ARG A 159 2.18 7.50 -10.19
C ARG A 159 0.73 7.74 -9.81
N TYR A 160 0.32 9.01 -9.87
CA TYR A 160 -1.06 9.43 -9.67
C TYR A 160 -1.66 9.79 -11.03
N HIS A 161 -2.72 9.08 -11.44
CA HIS A 161 -3.43 9.32 -12.68
C HIS A 161 -4.33 10.55 -12.58
N ARG A 162 -5.02 10.71 -11.45
CA ARG A 162 -5.92 11.81 -11.15
C ARG A 162 -5.86 12.15 -9.68
N VAL A 163 -5.95 13.44 -9.38
CA VAL A 163 -6.13 13.95 -8.03
C VAL A 163 -7.28 14.96 -8.11
N HIS A 164 -8.32 14.72 -7.34
CA HIS A 164 -9.49 15.59 -7.25
C HIS A 164 -9.70 16.00 -5.79
N ASP A 165 -9.81 17.30 -5.54
CA ASP A 165 -10.11 17.85 -4.23
C ASP A 165 -11.56 18.37 -4.23
N ASP A 166 -12.39 17.83 -3.34
CA ASP A 166 -13.77 18.22 -3.13
C ASP A 166 -13.88 18.96 -1.79
N PRO A 167 -13.68 20.29 -1.78
CA PRO A 167 -13.68 21.08 -0.56
C PRO A 167 -15.06 21.18 0.10
N ASP A 168 -16.14 21.03 -0.67
CA ASP A 168 -17.51 21.16 -0.18
C ASP A 168 -17.91 19.95 0.67
N ASN A 169 -17.41 18.76 0.29
CA ASN A 169 -17.55 17.52 1.06
C ASN A 169 -16.32 17.20 1.94
N GLY A 170 -15.34 18.12 2.02
CA GLY A 170 -14.12 17.93 2.80
C GLY A 170 -13.37 16.63 2.46
N THR A 171 -13.34 16.24 1.18
CA THR A 171 -12.86 14.93 0.73
C THR A 171 -11.92 15.06 -0.47
N ALA A 172 -10.83 14.31 -0.47
CA ALA A 172 -9.90 14.21 -1.58
C ALA A 172 -9.88 12.80 -2.16
N TYR A 173 -9.78 12.71 -3.49
CA TYR A 173 -9.76 11.48 -4.26
C TYR A 173 -8.46 11.39 -5.05
N LEU A 174 -7.70 10.31 -4.83
CA LEU A 174 -6.41 10.08 -5.46
C LEU A 174 -6.47 8.76 -6.22
N VAL A 175 -6.50 8.83 -7.54
CA VAL A 175 -6.38 7.66 -8.42
C VAL A 175 -4.91 7.45 -8.74
N MET A 176 -4.41 6.24 -8.49
CA MET A 176 -2.99 5.87 -8.61
C MET A 176 -2.81 4.50 -9.27
N ASP A 177 -1.58 4.22 -9.69
CA ASP A 177 -1.20 2.91 -10.23
C ASP A 177 -1.61 1.78 -9.28
N TRP A 178 -2.06 0.66 -9.85
CA TRP A 178 -2.29 -0.57 -9.09
C TRP A 178 -0.95 -1.23 -8.70
N CYS A 179 -0.79 -1.52 -7.41
CA CYS A 179 0.34 -2.30 -6.88
C CYS A 179 -0.15 -3.64 -6.32
N SER A 180 0.62 -4.70 -6.50
CA SER A 180 0.23 -6.08 -6.12
C SER A 180 0.36 -6.39 -4.63
N GLY A 181 1.01 -5.51 -3.86
CA GLY A 181 1.20 -5.67 -2.43
C GLY A 181 2.18 -4.65 -1.88
N THR A 182 2.64 -4.87 -0.65
CA THR A 182 3.63 -4.02 0.02
C THR A 182 4.88 -4.81 0.39
N LEU A 183 6.00 -4.11 0.61
CA LEU A 183 7.21 -4.72 1.16
C LEU A 183 6.96 -5.29 2.57
N LEU A 184 6.05 -4.70 3.35
CA LEU A 184 5.66 -5.22 4.65
C LEU A 184 5.09 -6.64 4.55
N ASP A 185 4.21 -6.88 3.57
CA ASP A 185 3.60 -8.19 3.36
C ASP A 185 4.67 -9.22 2.97
N GLU A 186 5.63 -8.81 2.13
CA GLU A 186 6.74 -9.67 1.70
C GLU A 186 7.69 -10.00 2.87
N VAL A 187 8.08 -9.00 3.67
CA VAL A 187 8.96 -9.20 4.84
C VAL A 187 8.31 -10.13 5.87
N ARG A 188 7.01 -9.94 6.16
CA ARG A 188 6.27 -10.80 7.09
C ARG A 188 6.10 -12.21 6.56
N GLY A 189 5.64 -12.35 5.32
CA GLY A 189 5.42 -13.66 4.70
C GLY A 189 6.72 -14.48 4.60
N ARG A 190 7.86 -13.81 4.37
CA ARG A 190 9.18 -14.45 4.42
C ARG A 190 9.60 -14.86 5.82
N GLY A 191 9.37 -14.00 6.82
CA GLY A 191 9.64 -14.32 8.22
C GLY A 191 8.86 -15.55 8.70
N GLU A 192 7.57 -15.64 8.36
CA GLU A 192 6.72 -16.80 8.67
C GLU A 192 7.21 -18.10 8.01
N ARG A 193 7.76 -18.00 6.79
CA ARG A 193 8.34 -19.13 6.06
C ARG A 193 9.78 -19.46 6.48
N GLY A 194 10.42 -18.60 7.28
CA GLY A 194 11.84 -18.71 7.62
C GLY A 194 12.78 -18.54 6.42
N VAL A 195 12.38 -17.76 5.41
CA VAL A 195 13.16 -17.55 4.18
C VAL A 195 13.70 -16.11 4.15
N PRO A 196 14.98 -15.87 4.48
CA PRO A 196 15.54 -14.52 4.47
C PRO A 196 15.67 -13.96 3.06
N PHE A 197 15.73 -12.62 2.97
CA PHE A 197 16.17 -11.97 1.74
C PHE A 197 17.63 -12.30 1.47
N ARG A 198 17.92 -12.65 0.22
CA ARG A 198 19.29 -12.77 -0.28
C ARG A 198 19.92 -11.39 -0.44
N ASP A 199 21.24 -11.32 -0.44
CA ASP A 199 21.95 -10.04 -0.53
C ASP A 199 21.65 -9.29 -1.84
N ASP A 200 21.50 -10.01 -2.96
CA ASP A 200 21.11 -9.42 -4.25
C ASP A 200 19.70 -8.79 -4.21
N GLU A 201 18.78 -9.41 -3.47
CA GLU A 201 17.43 -8.87 -3.30
C GLU A 201 17.46 -7.61 -2.42
N VAL A 202 18.24 -7.61 -1.34
CA VAL A 202 18.42 -6.43 -0.47
C VAL A 202 19.03 -5.28 -1.25
N TRP A 203 20.12 -5.53 -2.00
CA TRP A 203 20.76 -4.51 -2.83
C TRP A 203 19.81 -3.93 -3.88
N ARG A 204 19.04 -4.78 -4.56
CA ARG A 204 18.03 -4.34 -5.52
C ARG A 204 16.99 -3.44 -4.87
N CYS A 205 16.41 -3.84 -3.74
CA CYS A 205 15.40 -3.03 -3.05
C CYS A 205 15.97 -1.70 -2.53
N LEU A 206 17.18 -1.70 -1.95
CA LEU A 206 17.86 -0.48 -1.54
C LEU A 206 18.09 0.47 -2.71
N ARG A 207 18.58 -0.04 -3.85
CA ARG A 207 18.78 0.74 -5.08
C ARG A 207 17.47 1.38 -5.56
N GLU A 208 16.41 0.60 -5.67
CA GLU A 208 15.11 1.06 -6.18
C GLU A 208 14.48 2.12 -5.25
N MET A 209 14.48 1.89 -3.93
CA MET A 209 14.00 2.86 -2.95
C MET A 209 14.88 4.13 -2.93
N ALA A 210 16.21 3.99 -2.96
CA ALA A 210 17.13 5.12 -3.00
C ALA A 210 16.97 5.96 -4.26
N SER A 211 16.70 5.32 -5.40
CA SER A 211 16.38 6.00 -6.67
C SER A 211 15.12 6.85 -6.55
N GLY A 212 14.04 6.31 -5.99
CA GLY A 212 12.82 7.07 -5.73
C GLY A 212 13.02 8.23 -4.75
N LEU A 213 13.77 8.01 -3.66
CA LEU A 213 14.09 9.06 -2.69
C LEU A 213 14.95 10.17 -3.29
N ALA A 214 15.98 9.83 -4.06
CA ALA A 214 16.82 10.82 -4.74
C ALA A 214 15.99 11.73 -5.65
N TYR A 215 15.08 11.14 -6.44
CA TYR A 215 14.16 11.88 -7.31
C TYR A 215 13.26 12.86 -6.55
N LEU A 216 12.69 12.44 -5.41
CA LEU A 216 11.87 13.29 -4.54
C LEU A 216 12.70 14.41 -3.91
N HIS A 217 13.87 14.07 -3.37
CA HIS A 217 14.77 15.00 -2.67
C HIS A 217 15.30 16.11 -3.60
N GLU A 218 15.60 15.80 -4.86
CA GLU A 218 15.99 16.77 -5.89
C GLU A 218 14.89 17.81 -6.18
N ARG A 219 13.62 17.46 -5.93
CA ARG A 219 12.45 18.34 -6.07
C ARG A 219 12.06 19.01 -4.75
N GLY A 220 12.87 18.87 -3.70
CA GLY A 220 12.58 19.43 -2.38
C GLY A 220 11.46 18.71 -1.61
N LEU A 221 11.05 17.53 -2.08
CA LEU A 221 10.07 16.69 -1.40
C LEU A 221 10.78 15.71 -0.46
N VAL A 222 10.27 15.57 0.76
CA VAL A 222 10.77 14.61 1.77
C VAL A 222 9.63 13.65 2.09
N HIS A 223 9.89 12.34 2.11
CA HIS A 223 8.85 11.32 2.27
C HIS A 223 8.25 11.33 3.68
N ARG A 224 9.08 11.39 4.74
CA ARG A 224 8.73 11.52 6.18
C ARG A 224 8.04 10.34 6.86
N ASP A 225 7.29 9.52 6.12
CA ASP A 225 6.65 8.30 6.63
C ASP A 225 7.15 7.05 5.89
N LEU A 226 8.45 6.96 5.61
CA LEU A 226 9.00 5.80 4.93
C LEU A 226 9.02 4.60 5.87
N LYS A 227 8.35 3.51 5.48
CA LYS A 227 8.25 2.22 6.18
C LYS A 227 7.85 1.14 5.18
N PRO A 228 8.03 -0.16 5.48
CA PRO A 228 7.72 -1.23 4.53
C PRO A 228 6.26 -1.23 4.03
N GLY A 229 5.32 -0.75 4.83
CA GLY A 229 3.91 -0.63 4.42
C GLY A 229 3.63 0.47 3.41
N ASN A 230 4.53 1.44 3.28
CA ASN A 230 4.47 2.53 2.29
C ASN A 230 5.42 2.30 1.10
N VAL A 231 6.15 1.17 1.09
CA VAL A 231 6.90 0.70 -0.07
C VAL A 231 6.02 -0.33 -0.78
N LEU A 232 5.40 0.09 -1.87
CA LEU A 232 4.52 -0.75 -2.68
C LEU A 232 5.35 -1.61 -3.64
N LEU A 233 4.75 -2.71 -4.10
CA LEU A 233 5.32 -3.58 -5.12
C LEU A 233 4.49 -3.46 -6.40
N SER A 234 5.13 -3.02 -7.49
CA SER A 234 4.51 -3.01 -8.82
C SER A 234 4.25 -4.43 -9.30
N SER A 235 3.47 -4.58 -10.38
CA SER A 235 3.15 -5.88 -10.98
C SER A 235 4.36 -6.68 -11.47
N ASP A 236 5.48 -6.01 -11.78
CA ASP A 236 6.76 -6.63 -12.13
C ASP A 236 7.73 -6.80 -10.94
N GLY A 237 7.26 -6.49 -9.73
CA GLY A 237 7.98 -6.73 -8.47
C GLY A 237 9.03 -5.68 -8.10
N ARG A 238 8.99 -4.49 -8.71
CA ARG A 238 9.83 -3.34 -8.32
C ARG A 238 9.27 -2.63 -7.09
N CYS A 239 10.15 -2.08 -6.27
CA CYS A 239 9.77 -1.21 -5.17
C CYS A 239 9.30 0.16 -5.71
N VAL A 240 8.16 0.63 -5.22
CA VAL A 240 7.55 1.92 -5.55
C VAL A 240 7.21 2.65 -4.27
N LEU A 241 7.74 3.86 -4.08
CA LEU A 241 7.45 4.67 -2.90
C LEU A 241 6.04 5.26 -3.01
N GLY A 242 5.17 4.94 -2.06
CA GLY A 242 3.79 5.43 -1.98
C GLY A 242 3.52 6.20 -0.68
N ASP A 243 2.37 6.85 -0.59
CA ASP A 243 1.93 7.59 0.60
C ASP A 243 2.91 8.69 1.08
N PHE A 244 3.77 9.18 0.18
CA PHE A 244 4.57 10.36 0.41
C PHE A 244 3.69 11.61 0.36
N GLY A 245 3.96 12.57 1.25
CA GLY A 245 3.30 13.87 1.23
C GLY A 245 1.88 13.96 1.81
N LEU A 246 1.46 12.95 2.59
CA LEU A 246 0.27 13.05 3.47
C LEU A 246 0.68 13.21 4.95
N ALA A 247 1.96 13.02 5.27
CA ALA A 247 2.47 12.93 6.64
C ALA A 247 2.71 14.29 7.32
N ARG A 248 2.99 15.36 6.56
CA ARG A 248 3.15 16.72 7.12
C ARG A 248 1.91 17.21 7.85
N ALA A 249 0.75 16.82 7.34
CA ALA A 249 -0.55 17.12 7.91
C ALA A 249 -0.68 16.60 9.36
N THR A 250 0.01 15.51 9.73
CA THR A 250 -0.12 14.89 11.06
C THR A 250 0.87 15.39 12.11
N GLU A 251 1.82 16.27 11.76
CA GLU A 251 2.78 16.80 12.74
C GLU A 251 2.11 17.68 13.81
N ASN A 252 0.91 18.23 13.53
CA ASN A 252 0.19 19.12 14.46
C ASN A 252 -1.12 18.53 15.03
N SER A 253 -1.80 17.59 14.36
CA SER A 253 -3.06 17.01 14.83
C SER A 253 -2.86 15.76 15.67
N SER A 254 -2.29 15.92 16.87
CA SER A 254 -2.37 14.91 17.93
C SER A 254 -1.68 13.56 17.63
N ARG A 255 -0.94 13.07 18.64
CA ARG A 255 -0.36 11.72 18.71
C ARG A 255 -1.42 10.62 18.84
N THR A 256 -2.49 10.66 18.04
CA THR A 256 -3.61 9.73 18.13
C THR A 256 -3.32 8.47 17.29
N LYS A 257 -2.88 7.42 18.01
CA LYS A 257 -2.95 6.00 17.65
C LYS A 257 -2.45 5.64 16.24
N THR A 258 -1.16 5.80 15.97
CA THR A 258 -0.51 5.01 14.93
C THR A 258 -0.29 3.58 15.42
N THR A 259 -0.50 2.61 14.54
CA THR A 259 -0.20 1.18 14.73
C THR A 259 1.16 0.97 15.41
N ALA A 260 1.21 0.03 16.34
CA ALA A 260 2.44 -0.39 17.01
C ALA A 260 3.57 -0.63 15.97
N GLY A 261 4.74 -0.02 16.20
CA GLY A 261 5.95 -0.18 15.37
C GLY A 261 6.31 1.00 14.48
N THR A 262 5.35 1.87 14.09
CA THR A 262 5.60 3.03 13.20
C THR A 262 6.70 3.99 13.71
N PRO A 263 6.80 4.32 15.01
CA PRO A 263 7.85 5.21 15.51
C PRO A 263 9.26 4.65 15.40
N LEU A 264 9.41 3.33 15.23
CA LEU A 264 10.73 2.67 15.23
C LEU A 264 11.49 2.83 13.91
N TYR A 265 10.81 3.29 12.85
CA TYR A 265 11.43 3.67 11.58
C TYR A 265 11.86 5.14 11.55
N MET A 266 11.42 5.95 12.52
CA MET A 266 11.72 7.39 12.55
C MET A 266 13.13 7.66 13.09
N ALA A 267 13.77 8.67 12.51
CA ALA A 267 15.12 9.09 12.87
C ALA A 267 15.20 9.69 14.29
N PRO A 268 16.37 9.65 14.96
CA PRO A 268 16.54 10.17 16.32
C PRO A 268 16.13 11.64 16.49
N GLU A 269 16.47 12.49 15.53
CA GLU A 269 16.17 13.94 15.54
C GLU A 269 14.66 14.23 15.50
N ILE A 270 13.84 13.34 14.92
CA ILE A 270 12.38 13.46 14.95
C ILE A 270 11.88 13.27 16.39
N HIS A 271 12.40 12.25 17.10
CA HIS A 271 12.03 11.97 18.49
C HIS A 271 12.54 13.02 19.48
N ARG A 272 13.59 13.76 19.12
CA ARG A 272 14.12 14.89 19.89
C ARG A 272 13.43 16.21 19.58
N GLU A 273 12.45 16.22 18.67
CA GLU A 273 11.76 17.44 18.20
C GLU A 273 12.74 18.48 17.63
N GLU A 274 13.84 18.00 17.05
CA GLU A 274 14.85 18.83 16.41
C GLU A 274 14.45 19.19 14.97
N ARG A 275 15.11 20.19 14.38
CA ARG A 275 14.96 20.44 12.94
C ARG A 275 15.57 19.29 12.17
N TYR A 276 14.78 18.72 11.27
CA TYR A 276 15.19 17.62 10.43
C TYR A 276 15.07 17.98 8.94
N ASP A 277 15.75 17.22 8.10
CA ASP A 277 15.76 17.40 6.64
C ASP A 277 15.54 16.05 5.92
N LYS A 278 15.95 15.96 4.65
CA LYS A 278 15.82 14.77 3.81
C LYS A 278 16.55 13.52 4.35
N SER A 279 17.52 13.68 5.25
CA SER A 279 18.29 12.58 5.86
C SER A 279 17.45 11.64 6.73
N VAL A 280 16.25 12.05 7.16
CA VAL A 280 15.32 11.18 7.91
C VAL A 280 14.82 10.01 7.05
N ASP A 281 14.65 10.22 5.75
CA ASP A 281 14.24 9.17 4.82
C ASP A 281 15.36 8.15 4.62
N VAL A 282 16.63 8.59 4.68
CA VAL A 282 17.80 7.70 4.60
C VAL A 282 17.92 6.84 5.85
N TRP A 283 17.66 7.41 7.03
CA TRP A 283 17.56 6.63 8.26
C TRP A 283 16.50 5.53 8.15
N ALA A 284 15.28 5.89 7.72
CA ALA A 284 14.19 4.95 7.55
C ALA A 284 14.53 3.85 6.53
N LEU A 285 15.19 4.21 5.42
CA LEU A 285 15.72 3.24 4.45
C LEU A 285 16.73 2.28 5.09
N GLY A 286 17.61 2.77 5.95
CA GLY A 286 18.53 1.94 6.73
C GLY A 286 17.83 0.97 7.68
N VAL A 287 16.76 1.41 8.34
CA VAL A 287 15.93 0.54 9.19
C VAL A 287 15.29 -0.57 8.36
N ILE A 288 14.73 -0.25 7.19
CA ILE A 288 14.15 -1.22 6.26
C ILE A 288 15.21 -2.21 5.78
N GLY A 289 16.39 -1.74 5.35
CA GLY A 289 17.49 -2.60 4.92
C GLY A 289 17.95 -3.57 6.00
N TYR A 290 18.06 -3.10 7.25
CA TYR A 290 18.37 -3.93 8.40
C TYR A 290 17.29 -5.01 8.65
N GLU A 291 16.01 -4.62 8.61
CA GLU A 291 14.89 -5.54 8.81
C GLU A 291 14.83 -6.61 7.71
N MET A 292 15.09 -6.25 6.45
CA MET A 292 15.19 -7.23 5.36
C MET A 292 16.31 -8.24 5.60
N CYS A 293 17.41 -7.82 6.21
CA CYS A 293 18.55 -8.70 6.50
C CYS A 293 18.29 -9.67 7.66
N THR A 294 17.49 -9.27 8.65
CA THR A 294 17.42 -9.93 9.97
C THR A 294 16.01 -10.38 10.40
N HIS A 295 14.96 -9.92 9.72
CA HIS A 295 13.56 -9.98 10.15
C HIS A 295 13.26 -9.31 11.49
N ALA A 296 14.18 -8.49 12.00
CA ALA A 296 14.03 -7.75 13.24
C ALA A 296 14.36 -6.27 13.01
N LEU A 297 13.77 -5.40 13.81
CA LEU A 297 14.15 -3.99 13.80
C LEU A 297 15.50 -3.80 14.50
N PRO A 298 16.33 -2.85 14.04
CA PRO A 298 17.64 -2.56 14.65
C PRO A 298 17.50 -2.03 16.08
N PHE A 299 16.39 -1.36 16.41
CA PHE A 299 16.17 -0.78 17.72
C PHE A 299 14.84 -1.23 18.31
N ARG A 300 14.88 -1.72 19.55
CA ARG A 300 13.71 -2.25 20.27
C ARG A 300 12.73 -1.19 20.77
N ASN A 301 13.18 0.05 20.93
CA ASN A 301 12.38 1.16 21.45
C ASN A 301 13.02 2.52 21.11
N ILE A 302 12.29 3.61 21.39
CA ILE A 302 12.73 4.99 21.11
C ILE A 302 14.01 5.36 21.86
N VAL A 303 14.21 4.86 23.09
CA VAL A 303 15.43 5.13 23.87
C VAL A 303 16.66 4.56 23.15
N ALA A 304 16.58 3.33 22.64
CA ALA A 304 17.64 2.72 21.83
C ALA A 304 17.90 3.50 20.53
N ILE A 305 16.84 4.03 19.89
CA ILE A 305 16.98 4.91 18.72
C ILE A 305 17.79 6.16 19.06
N ILE A 306 17.60 6.74 20.25
CA ILE A 306 18.29 7.97 20.65
C ILE A 306 19.71 7.72 21.15
N GLU A 307 19.95 6.65 21.89
CA GLU A 307 21.16 6.46 22.70
C GLU A 307 22.10 5.35 22.21
N GLU A 308 21.58 4.27 21.60
CA GLU A 308 22.35 3.07 21.31
C GLU A 308 23.26 3.28 20.09
N THR A 309 24.58 3.27 20.31
CA THR A 309 25.62 3.44 19.28
C THR A 309 26.77 2.44 19.49
N PRO A 310 27.29 1.81 18.42
CA PRO A 310 26.79 1.83 17.04
C PRO A 310 25.45 1.09 16.89
N ALA A 311 24.82 1.19 15.72
CA ALA A 311 23.69 0.31 15.39
C ALA A 311 24.12 -1.18 15.43
N PRO A 312 23.22 -2.13 15.71
CA PRO A 312 23.58 -3.55 15.75
C PRO A 312 24.25 -4.04 14.46
N SER A 313 25.20 -4.95 14.60
CA SER A 313 25.94 -5.53 13.48
C SER A 313 25.06 -6.49 12.65
N LEU A 314 25.27 -6.47 11.33
CA LEU A 314 24.70 -7.45 10.40
C LEU A 314 25.68 -8.61 10.22
N GLU A 315 25.82 -9.45 11.26
CA GLU A 315 26.71 -10.62 11.20
C GLU A 315 26.33 -11.57 10.06
N GLY A 316 27.34 -12.03 9.32
CA GLY A 316 27.16 -12.97 8.20
C GLY A 316 26.71 -12.34 6.87
N ARG A 317 26.55 -11.00 6.80
CA ARG A 317 26.28 -10.27 5.56
C ARG A 317 27.59 -9.70 4.96
N PRO A 318 27.62 -9.38 3.64
CA PRO A 318 28.77 -8.74 3.00
C PRO A 318 29.18 -7.45 3.72
N SER A 319 30.49 -7.21 3.82
CA SER A 319 31.04 -6.03 4.51
C SER A 319 30.45 -4.72 4.01
N ASP A 320 30.26 -4.63 2.69
CA ASP A 320 29.85 -3.38 2.03
C ASP A 320 28.38 -3.08 2.30
N LEU A 321 27.52 -4.11 2.28
CA LEU A 321 26.10 -3.99 2.63
C LEU A 321 25.93 -3.59 4.10
N ALA A 322 26.65 -4.27 4.99
CA ALA A 322 26.63 -3.97 6.41
C ALA A 322 27.15 -2.55 6.70
N ALA A 323 28.23 -2.12 6.04
CA ALA A 323 28.79 -0.78 6.18
C ALA A 323 27.84 0.31 5.68
N LEU A 324 27.19 0.09 4.54
CA LEU A 324 26.21 1.05 4.00
C LEU A 324 25.01 1.20 4.94
N ILE A 325 24.42 0.09 5.39
CA ILE A 325 23.28 0.12 6.33
C ILE A 325 23.69 0.78 7.66
N SER A 326 24.88 0.48 8.18
CA SER A 326 25.40 1.11 9.38
C SER A 326 25.53 2.63 9.24
N ARG A 327 26.05 3.12 8.10
CA ARG A 327 26.14 4.57 7.79
C ARG A 327 24.78 5.24 7.64
N MET A 328 23.78 4.57 7.05
CA MET A 328 22.41 5.08 7.00
C MET A 328 21.80 5.24 8.40
N LEU A 329 22.22 4.40 9.35
CA LEU A 329 21.79 4.40 10.76
C LEU A 329 22.70 5.25 11.68
N SER A 330 23.51 6.16 11.14
CA SER A 330 24.27 7.14 11.92
C SER A 330 23.34 8.09 12.68
N LYS A 331 23.62 8.35 13.97
CA LYS A 331 22.77 9.22 14.80
C LYS A 331 22.87 10.68 14.39
N ASP A 332 24.06 11.16 14.02
CA ASP A 332 24.23 12.48 13.41
C ASP A 332 23.72 12.41 11.96
N PRO A 333 22.71 13.22 11.58
CA PRO A 333 22.21 13.29 10.21
C PRO A 333 23.28 13.57 9.16
N LYS A 334 24.36 14.28 9.51
CA LYS A 334 25.44 14.66 8.59
C LYS A 334 26.36 13.50 8.22
N ASP A 335 26.41 12.48 9.07
CA ASP A 335 27.22 11.28 8.83
C ASP A 335 26.49 10.25 7.95
N ARG A 336 25.20 10.49 7.67
CA ARG A 336 24.41 9.64 6.78
C ARG A 336 24.73 9.99 5.32
N PRO A 337 24.83 8.99 4.42
CA PRO A 337 24.85 9.27 3.00
C PRO A 337 23.55 9.94 2.57
N THR A 338 23.58 10.67 1.48
CA THR A 338 22.38 11.11 0.77
C THR A 338 21.73 9.94 0.03
N ALA A 339 20.44 10.04 -0.31
CA ALA A 339 19.76 9.02 -1.12
C ALA A 339 20.48 8.77 -2.47
N ARG A 340 21.09 9.81 -3.05
CA ARG A 340 21.90 9.69 -4.27
C ARG A 340 23.17 8.85 -4.04
N GLU A 341 23.89 9.06 -2.94
CA GLU A 341 25.07 8.26 -2.62
C GLU A 341 24.71 6.81 -2.28
N VAL A 342 23.56 6.56 -1.64
CA VAL A 342 23.04 5.19 -1.43
C VAL A 342 22.76 4.51 -2.76
N LEU A 343 22.13 5.21 -3.70
CA LEU A 343 21.86 4.71 -5.06
C LEU A 343 23.17 4.34 -5.77
N GLU A 344 24.14 5.25 -5.79
CA GLU A 344 25.43 5.06 -6.46
C GLU A 344 26.25 3.91 -5.88
N GLU A 345 26.17 3.69 -4.56
CA GLU A 345 26.78 2.53 -3.92
C GLU A 345 26.05 1.24 -4.32
N ALA A 346 24.72 1.21 -4.25
CA ALA A 346 23.94 0.02 -4.60
C ALA A 346 24.06 -0.38 -6.08
N GLU A 347 24.30 0.57 -6.98
CA GLU A 347 24.56 0.29 -8.40
C GLU A 347 25.88 -0.44 -8.66
N ARG A 348 26.84 -0.41 -7.73
CA ARG A 348 28.13 -1.14 -7.85
C ARG A 348 27.99 -2.65 -7.63
N HIS A 349 26.86 -3.10 -7.10
CA HIS A 349 26.59 -4.49 -6.71
C HIS A 349 25.54 -5.18 -7.60
N GLN A 350 25.49 -4.82 -8.89
CA GLN A 350 24.58 -5.42 -9.90
C GLN A 350 25.04 -6.78 -10.41
#